data_AF-A0A2P6V7R7-F1
#
_entry.id   AF-A0A2P6V7R7-F1
#
_cell.length_a   1.000
_cell.length_b   1.000
_cell.length_c   1.000
_cell.angle_alpha   90.00
_cell.angle_beta   90.00
_cell.angle_gamma   90.00
#
_symmetry.space_group_name_H-M   'P 1'
#
loop_
_entity.id
_entity.type
_entity.pdbx_description
1 polymer ?
#
loop_
_entity_poly.entity_id
_entity_poly.type
_entity_poly.pdbx_seq_one_letter_code
_entity_poly.pdbx_strand_id
1 'polypeptide(L)'
;MQARIGGRRAAPPRPTLLVGDLEACHAAFGRLQSRVLELSLKQQAVLEEAEGNKAADPWRDLVPLCRALRETLTSLRELSHFTREVYECAADVCTRAGDFPEALKALQTLVNAIYPALAAAQAAEATLANGSGGPRSAGEQRQEQRQQRAAASAPVAWADDECEEEGDEAWLGGPAAPLDDAVVVAALRQHRFRRWPEAAGALALYFDCCSPPAGAAAQQSGRGLDTLATLRRLPPRLLASPEVRAALRLRAALAAGDYVSLFRLAAAAPPLTAALVARGAATRERERALRVLAVAYRNIAVSAVCGVLALHAPRQLLACLKLLADRGHVAAQRALGGLQQEDAAALATADLVFKG
;
A
#
# COMPACT_ATOMS: atom_id res chain seq x y z
N MET A 1 35.05 -5.44 -31.78
CA MET A 1 33.77 -5.82 -31.15
C MET A 1 32.94 -4.55 -30.93
N GLN A 2 32.00 -4.24 -31.82
CA GLN A 2 31.12 -3.08 -31.70
C GLN A 2 29.86 -3.47 -30.92
N ALA A 3 29.65 -2.85 -29.75
CA ALA A 3 28.46 -3.03 -28.95
C ALA A 3 27.28 -2.32 -29.64
N ARG A 4 26.28 -3.09 -30.08
CA ARG A 4 25.02 -2.55 -30.62
C ARG A 4 24.24 -1.90 -29.46
N ILE A 5 24.21 -0.57 -29.43
CA ILE A 5 23.30 0.20 -28.60
C ILE A 5 21.90 -0.03 -29.16
N GLY A 6 21.17 -0.96 -28.57
CA GLY A 6 19.77 -1.21 -28.90
C GLY A 6 18.93 -0.01 -28.50
N GLY A 7 18.53 0.81 -29.48
CA GLY A 7 17.63 1.93 -29.27
C GLY A 7 16.32 1.45 -28.64
N ARG A 8 16.08 1.86 -27.38
CA ARG A 8 14.79 1.67 -26.72
C ARG A 8 13.76 2.49 -27.50
N ARG A 9 12.95 1.84 -28.33
CA ARG A 9 11.80 2.47 -28.96
C ARG A 9 10.92 3.03 -27.84
N ALA A 10 10.64 4.34 -27.88
CA ALA A 10 9.69 4.97 -26.98
C ALA A 10 8.38 4.16 -27.02
N ALA A 11 7.89 3.74 -25.86
CA ALA A 11 6.59 3.10 -25.78
C ALA A 11 5.55 4.09 -26.34
N PRO A 12 4.57 3.62 -27.14
CA PRO A 12 3.51 4.50 -27.63
C PRO A 12 2.86 5.24 -26.44
N PRO A 13 2.49 6.52 -26.60
CA PRO A 13 1.85 7.29 -25.55
C PRO A 13 0.62 6.53 -25.08
N ARG A 14 0.56 6.23 -23.78
CA ARG A 14 -0.59 5.53 -23.21
C ARG A 14 -1.81 6.44 -23.38
N PRO A 15 -2.93 5.97 -23.94
CA PRO A 15 -4.14 6.77 -23.99
C PRO A 15 -4.54 7.12 -22.54
N THR A 16 -4.46 8.40 -22.19
CA THR A 16 -5.01 8.93 -20.94
C THR A 16 -6.52 8.80 -21.04
N LEU A 17 -7.05 7.70 -20.51
CA LEU A 17 -8.48 7.46 -20.43
C LEU A 17 -9.02 8.30 -19.27
N LEU A 18 -9.21 9.60 -19.51
CA LEU A 18 -9.93 10.46 -18.57
C LEU A 18 -11.39 10.02 -18.53
N VAL A 19 -11.97 9.99 -17.32
CA VAL A 19 -13.34 9.51 -17.09
C VAL A 19 -14.37 10.55 -17.54
N GLY A 20 -13.98 11.83 -17.59
CA GLY A 20 -14.85 12.95 -17.96
C GLY A 20 -14.88 14.01 -16.87
N ASP A 21 -16.07 14.52 -16.57
CA ASP A 21 -16.30 15.49 -15.49
C ASP A 21 -16.45 14.81 -14.11
N LEU A 22 -16.76 15.61 -13.09
CA LEU A 22 -16.92 15.13 -11.71
C LEU A 22 -18.11 14.16 -11.56
N GLU A 23 -19.20 14.37 -12.29
CA GLU A 23 -20.38 13.49 -12.25
C GLU A 23 -20.06 12.11 -12.86
N ALA A 24 -19.36 12.10 -14.01
CA ALA A 24 -18.84 10.87 -14.60
C ALA A 24 -17.89 10.13 -13.66
N CYS A 25 -17.05 10.86 -12.91
CA CYS A 25 -16.18 10.29 -11.88
C CYS A 25 -16.98 9.61 -10.76
N HIS A 26 -18.02 10.27 -10.23
CA HIS A 26 -18.91 9.67 -9.22
C HIS A 26 -19.57 8.39 -9.71
N ALA A 27 -20.12 8.40 -10.94
CA ALA A 27 -20.76 7.23 -11.53
C ALA A 27 -19.76 6.07 -11.74
N ALA A 28 -18.56 6.37 -12.22
CA ALA A 28 -17.50 5.39 -12.40
C ALA A 28 -16.99 4.83 -11.07
N PHE A 29 -16.86 5.66 -10.04
CA PHE A 29 -16.48 5.23 -8.71
C PHE A 29 -17.54 4.31 -8.07
N GLY A 30 -18.83 4.60 -8.25
CA GLY A 30 -19.91 3.71 -7.79
C GLY A 30 -19.85 2.31 -8.41
N ARG A 31 -19.49 2.22 -9.71
CA ARG A 31 -19.24 0.92 -10.37
C ARG A 31 -18.01 0.22 -9.82
N LEU A 32 -16.93 0.96 -9.59
CA LEU A 32 -15.70 0.43 -8.99
C LEU A 32 -15.98 -0.16 -7.60
N GLN A 33 -16.68 0.59 -6.73
CA GLN A 33 -17.01 0.14 -5.37
C GLN A 33 -17.84 -1.15 -5.37
N SER A 34 -18.87 -1.23 -6.22
CA SER A 34 -19.68 -2.44 -6.38
C SER A 34 -18.82 -3.65 -6.75
N ARG A 35 -17.86 -3.46 -7.68
CA ARG A 35 -16.97 -4.54 -8.12
C ARG A 35 -15.94 -4.92 -7.06
N VAL A 36 -15.39 -3.96 -6.32
CA VAL A 36 -14.48 -4.21 -5.20
C VAL A 36 -15.18 -5.02 -4.10
N LEU A 37 -16.43 -4.71 -3.80
CA LEU A 37 -17.23 -5.45 -2.84
C LEU A 37 -17.46 -6.90 -3.31
N GLU A 38 -17.86 -7.09 -4.57
CA GLU A 38 -18.05 -8.41 -5.17
C GLU A 38 -16.78 -9.27 -5.07
N LEU A 39 -15.62 -8.72 -5.46
CA LEU A 39 -14.34 -9.43 -5.37
C LEU A 39 -13.93 -9.72 -3.92
N SER A 40 -14.23 -8.82 -3.00
CA SER A 40 -13.94 -9.04 -1.57
C SER A 40 -14.75 -10.20 -1.01
N LEU A 41 -16.04 -10.29 -1.35
CA LEU A 41 -16.91 -11.40 -0.93
C LEU A 41 -16.46 -12.73 -1.55
N LYS A 42 -16.11 -12.73 -2.85
CA LYS A 42 -15.56 -13.93 -3.50
C LYS A 42 -14.26 -14.39 -2.86
N GLN A 43 -13.37 -13.46 -2.54
CA GLN A 43 -12.10 -13.78 -1.88
C GLN A 43 -12.33 -14.40 -0.49
N GLN A 44 -13.32 -13.91 0.26
CA GLN A 44 -13.69 -14.50 1.54
C GLN A 44 -14.22 -15.93 1.39
N ALA A 45 -15.02 -16.21 0.35
CA ALA A 45 -15.51 -17.56 0.06
C ALA A 45 -14.40 -18.51 -0.40
N VAL A 46 -13.48 -18.06 -1.27
CA VAL A 46 -12.41 -18.89 -1.84
C VAL A 46 -11.32 -19.25 -0.83
N LEU A 47 -11.17 -18.51 0.27
CA LEU A 47 -10.27 -18.93 1.36
C LEU A 47 -10.64 -20.33 1.91
N GLU A 48 -11.85 -20.83 1.65
CA GLU A 48 -12.30 -22.16 2.01
C GLU A 48 -11.99 -23.24 0.94
N GLU A 49 -11.81 -22.84 -0.33
CA GLU A 49 -11.63 -23.74 -1.47
C GLU A 49 -10.27 -23.53 -2.14
N ALA A 50 -9.22 -24.16 -1.61
CA ALA A 50 -7.83 -23.94 -1.98
C ALA A 50 -7.53 -23.99 -3.51
N GLU A 51 -7.10 -22.84 -4.04
CA GLU A 51 -6.81 -22.52 -5.44
C GLU A 51 -5.61 -23.30 -6.02
N GLY A 52 -5.87 -24.07 -7.08
CA GLY A 52 -4.85 -24.64 -7.98
C GLY A 52 -4.82 -23.99 -9.36
N ASN A 53 -5.65 -22.98 -9.63
CA ASN A 53 -5.78 -22.40 -10.96
C ASN A 53 -5.11 -21.03 -11.04
N LYS A 54 -4.16 -20.85 -11.96
CA LYS A 54 -3.52 -19.56 -12.28
C LYS A 54 -4.50 -18.67 -13.07
N ALA A 55 -5.73 -18.52 -12.58
CA ALA A 55 -6.65 -17.57 -13.15
C ALA A 55 -6.05 -16.16 -13.04
N ALA A 56 -6.32 -15.32 -14.04
CA ALA A 56 -5.92 -13.91 -13.99
C ALA A 56 -6.45 -13.28 -12.69
N ASP A 57 -5.60 -12.56 -11.97
CA ASP A 57 -5.98 -11.89 -10.72
C ASP A 57 -7.03 -10.80 -11.04
N PRO A 58 -8.31 -10.99 -10.67
CA PRO A 58 -9.39 -10.10 -11.08
C PRO A 58 -9.24 -8.69 -10.50
N TRP A 59 -8.41 -8.51 -9.48
CA TRP A 59 -8.07 -7.19 -8.95
C TRP A 59 -7.27 -6.34 -9.95
N ARG A 60 -6.49 -6.98 -10.83
CA ARG A 60 -5.68 -6.28 -11.84
C ARG A 60 -6.53 -5.54 -12.88
N ASP A 61 -7.71 -6.07 -13.19
CA ASP A 61 -8.63 -5.46 -14.15
C ASP A 61 -9.20 -4.12 -13.63
N LEU A 62 -9.14 -3.88 -12.32
CA LEU A 62 -9.63 -2.65 -11.70
C LEU A 62 -8.58 -1.53 -11.64
N VAL A 63 -7.29 -1.87 -11.79
CA VAL A 63 -6.20 -0.89 -11.68
C VAL A 63 -6.28 0.20 -12.75
N PRO A 64 -6.57 -0.09 -14.04
CA PRO A 64 -6.74 0.96 -15.05
C PRO A 64 -7.84 1.96 -14.71
N LEU A 65 -8.96 1.49 -14.14
CA LEU A 65 -10.06 2.37 -13.72
C LEU A 65 -9.66 3.24 -12.52
N CYS A 66 -8.94 2.69 -11.55
CA CYS A 66 -8.40 3.46 -10.42
C CYS A 66 -7.40 4.52 -10.89
N ARG A 67 -6.57 4.21 -11.89
CA ARG A 67 -5.65 5.18 -12.51
C ARG A 67 -6.43 6.30 -13.22
N ALA A 68 -7.36 5.95 -14.10
CA ALA A 68 -8.21 6.88 -14.83
C ALA A 68 -8.95 7.88 -13.90
N LEU A 69 -9.55 7.37 -12.82
CA LEU A 69 -10.23 8.20 -11.83
C LEU A 69 -9.29 9.18 -11.14
N ARG A 70 -8.11 8.71 -10.70
CA ARG A 70 -7.12 9.57 -10.03
C ARG A 70 -6.56 10.63 -10.97
N GLU A 71 -6.20 10.26 -12.20
CA GLU A 71 -5.72 11.20 -13.23
C GLU A 71 -6.77 12.28 -13.52
N THR A 72 -8.04 11.89 -13.63
CA THR A 72 -9.15 12.83 -13.85
C THR A 72 -9.29 13.79 -12.67
N LEU A 73 -9.33 13.31 -11.43
CA LEU A 73 -9.44 14.15 -10.25
C LEU A 73 -8.25 15.09 -10.06
N THR A 74 -7.04 14.63 -10.40
CA THR A 74 -5.86 15.49 -10.37
C THR A 74 -5.94 16.57 -11.45
N SER A 75 -6.43 16.24 -12.66
CA SER A 75 -6.64 17.23 -13.72
C SER A 75 -7.68 18.30 -13.34
N LEU A 76 -8.72 17.90 -12.60
CA LEU A 76 -9.73 18.80 -12.05
C LEU A 76 -9.23 19.62 -10.84
N ARG A 77 -8.04 19.30 -10.31
CA ARG A 77 -7.44 19.92 -9.11
C ARG A 77 -8.38 19.88 -7.88
N GLU A 78 -9.19 18.84 -7.78
CA GLU A 78 -10.20 18.69 -6.74
C GLU A 78 -9.62 17.95 -5.53
N LEU A 79 -9.48 18.63 -4.38
CA LEU A 79 -9.04 18.05 -3.10
C LEU A 79 -10.21 17.90 -2.13
N SER A 80 -11.21 17.10 -2.52
CA SER A 80 -12.43 16.89 -1.73
C SER A 80 -12.43 15.58 -0.95
N HIS A 81 -13.47 15.37 -0.13
CA HIS A 81 -13.71 14.09 0.52
C HIS A 81 -13.90 12.94 -0.47
N PHE A 82 -14.50 13.23 -1.63
CA PHE A 82 -14.63 12.27 -2.71
C PHE A 82 -13.25 11.85 -3.24
N THR A 83 -12.36 12.81 -3.48
CA THR A 83 -10.97 12.52 -3.91
C THR A 83 -10.27 11.61 -2.91
N ARG A 84 -10.43 11.85 -1.60
CA ARG A 84 -9.89 10.96 -0.56
C ARG A 84 -10.41 9.53 -0.71
N GLU A 85 -11.71 9.33 -0.85
CA GLU A 85 -12.32 8.00 -0.97
C GLU A 85 -11.84 7.25 -2.22
N VAL A 86 -11.69 7.96 -3.34
CA VAL A 86 -11.16 7.39 -4.58
C VAL A 86 -9.71 6.92 -4.38
N TYR A 87 -8.87 7.73 -3.76
CA TYR A 87 -7.48 7.38 -3.53
C TYR A 87 -7.31 6.27 -2.47
N GLU A 88 -8.14 6.26 -1.42
CA GLU A 88 -8.21 5.19 -0.42
C GLU A 88 -8.55 3.85 -1.08
N CYS A 89 -9.60 3.83 -1.91
CA CYS A 89 -10.01 2.65 -2.66
C CYS A 89 -8.92 2.21 -3.65
N ALA A 90 -8.28 3.16 -4.35
CA ALA A 90 -7.18 2.86 -5.27
C ALA A 90 -5.99 2.23 -4.53
N ALA A 91 -5.64 2.70 -3.34
CA ALA A 91 -4.57 2.11 -2.52
C ALA A 91 -4.89 0.64 -2.17
N ASP A 92 -6.14 0.36 -1.77
CA ASP A 92 -6.59 -1.01 -1.47
C ASP A 92 -6.55 -1.92 -2.70
N VAL A 93 -7.11 -1.46 -3.82
CA VAL A 93 -7.17 -2.22 -5.09
C VAL A 93 -5.77 -2.50 -5.62
N CYS A 94 -4.92 -1.48 -5.74
CA CYS A 94 -3.57 -1.63 -6.28
C CYS A 94 -2.72 -2.56 -5.40
N THR A 95 -2.84 -2.45 -4.07
CA THR A 95 -2.15 -3.35 -3.13
C THR A 95 -2.61 -4.80 -3.31
N ARG A 96 -3.92 -5.04 -3.42
CA ARG A 96 -4.49 -6.39 -3.63
C ARG A 96 -4.12 -6.99 -4.97
N ALA A 97 -4.03 -6.17 -6.03
CA ALA A 97 -3.61 -6.55 -7.38
C ALA A 97 -2.10 -6.81 -7.51
N GLY A 98 -1.31 -6.36 -6.52
CA GLY A 98 0.15 -6.37 -6.55
C GLY A 98 0.76 -5.34 -7.51
N ASP A 99 0.01 -4.30 -7.90
CA ASP A 99 0.53 -3.14 -8.66
C ASP A 99 1.09 -2.09 -7.67
N PHE A 100 2.25 -2.41 -7.10
CA PHE A 100 2.88 -1.59 -6.07
C PHE A 100 3.25 -0.17 -6.53
N PRO A 101 3.76 0.06 -7.76
CA PRO A 101 4.00 1.43 -8.23
C PRO A 101 2.77 2.32 -8.17
N GLU A 102 1.59 1.82 -8.56
CA GLU A 102 0.35 2.58 -8.47
C GLU A 102 -0.15 2.73 -7.03
N ALA A 103 0.05 1.70 -6.19
CA ALA A 103 -0.25 1.78 -4.76
C ALA A 103 0.59 2.88 -4.07
N LEU A 104 1.89 2.98 -4.40
CA LEU A 104 2.79 4.01 -3.85
C LEU A 104 2.30 5.41 -4.19
N LYS A 105 1.98 5.67 -5.47
CA LYS A 105 1.44 6.96 -5.91
C LYS A 105 0.18 7.32 -5.11
N ALA A 106 -0.75 6.37 -4.97
CA ALA A 106 -1.97 6.60 -4.21
C ALA A 106 -1.69 6.92 -2.72
N LEU A 107 -0.81 6.15 -2.07
CA LEU A 107 -0.41 6.36 -0.67
C LEU A 107 0.30 7.70 -0.46
N GLN A 108 1.23 8.07 -1.34
CA GLN A 108 1.94 9.34 -1.28
C GLN A 108 0.97 10.52 -1.40
N THR A 109 0.06 10.50 -2.38
CA THR A 109 -0.93 11.57 -2.55
C THR A 109 -1.90 11.64 -1.38
N LEU A 110 -2.34 10.51 -0.83
CA LEU A 110 -3.19 10.49 0.38
C LEU A 110 -2.50 11.17 1.55
N VAL A 111 -1.31 10.69 1.90
CA VAL A 111 -0.62 11.04 3.15
C VAL A 111 -0.03 12.44 3.09
N ASN A 112 0.52 12.84 1.94
CA ASN A 112 1.28 14.09 1.81
C ASN A 112 0.44 15.26 1.28
N ALA A 113 -0.69 15.01 0.61
CA ALA A 113 -1.50 16.07 0.00
C ALA A 113 -2.96 16.06 0.48
N ILE A 114 -3.71 14.98 0.27
CA ILE A 114 -5.16 14.97 0.45
C ILE A 114 -5.54 15.10 1.94
N TYR A 115 -5.01 14.25 2.82
CA TYR A 115 -5.35 14.32 4.24
C TYR A 115 -4.90 15.64 4.89
N PRO A 116 -3.66 16.11 4.65
CA PRO A 116 -3.24 17.43 5.09
C PRO A 116 -4.18 18.57 4.70
N ALA A 117 -4.55 18.66 3.41
CA ALA A 117 -5.41 19.71 2.90
C ALA A 117 -6.80 19.66 3.53
N LEU A 118 -7.39 18.47 3.65
CA LEU A 118 -8.71 18.29 4.26
C LEU A 118 -8.70 18.64 5.76
N ALA A 119 -7.62 18.31 6.48
CA ALA A 119 -7.49 18.65 7.91
C ALA A 119 -7.39 20.17 8.10
N ALA A 120 -6.59 20.85 7.28
CA ALA A 120 -6.46 22.31 7.30
C ALA A 120 -7.78 23.03 6.99
N ALA A 121 -8.48 22.60 5.92
CA ALA A 121 -9.76 23.19 5.53
C ALA A 121 -10.80 23.12 6.66
N GLN A 122 -10.87 22.00 7.39
CA GLN A 122 -11.82 21.83 8.49
C GLN A 122 -11.46 22.63 9.73
N ALA A 123 -10.17 22.78 10.02
CA ALA A 123 -9.74 23.65 11.11
C ALA A 123 -10.12 25.11 10.83
N ALA A 124 -10.00 25.55 9.57
CA ALA A 124 -10.45 26.88 9.14
C ALA A 124 -11.97 27.03 9.30
N GLU A 125 -12.77 26.06 8.84
CA GLU A 125 -14.23 26.05 9.01
C GLU A 125 -14.65 26.11 10.50
N ALA A 126 -13.99 25.33 11.36
CA ALA A 126 -14.28 25.32 12.81
C ALA A 126 -13.94 26.67 13.47
N THR A 127 -12.88 27.34 13.02
CA THR A 127 -12.49 28.66 13.53
C THR A 127 -13.53 29.73 13.16
N LEU A 128 -14.06 29.68 11.94
CA LEU A 128 -15.11 30.58 11.47
C LEU A 128 -16.43 30.37 12.20
N ALA A 129 -16.80 29.10 12.44
CA ALA A 129 -18.00 28.77 13.21
C ALA A 129 -17.91 29.34 14.65
N ASN A 130 -16.77 29.18 15.31
CA ASN A 130 -16.57 29.67 16.68
C ASN A 130 -16.44 31.20 16.77
N GLY A 131 -15.90 31.86 15.74
CA GLY A 131 -15.76 33.32 15.68
C GLY A 131 -17.05 34.08 15.38
N SER A 132 -18.11 33.38 14.96
CA SER A 132 -19.41 33.98 14.57
C SER A 132 -20.38 34.28 15.72
N GLY A 133 -19.94 34.12 16.99
CA GLY A 133 -20.72 34.48 18.18
C GLY A 133 -20.93 35.98 18.43
N GLY A 134 -20.39 36.86 17.57
CA GLY A 134 -20.70 38.29 17.56
C GLY A 134 -21.53 38.66 16.32
N PRO A 135 -22.53 39.56 16.41
CA PRO A 135 -23.39 39.92 15.28
C PRO A 135 -22.57 40.63 14.19
N ARG A 136 -22.07 39.86 13.22
CA ARG A 136 -21.42 40.37 12.01
C ARG A 136 -22.47 40.73 10.97
N SER A 137 -22.25 41.82 10.26
CA SER A 137 -23.18 42.31 9.25
C SER A 137 -23.23 41.34 8.05
N ALA A 138 -24.41 41.13 7.47
CA ALA A 138 -24.63 40.18 6.36
C ALA A 138 -23.78 40.46 5.09
N GLY A 139 -23.21 41.68 4.99
CA GLY A 139 -22.30 42.07 3.91
C GLY A 139 -20.90 41.45 4.04
N GLU A 140 -20.35 41.42 5.25
CA GLU A 140 -18.99 40.93 5.51
C GLU A 140 -18.88 39.42 5.32
N GLN A 141 -19.91 38.66 5.73
CA GLN A 141 -19.94 37.20 5.55
C GLN A 141 -19.90 36.77 4.09
N ARG A 142 -20.57 37.49 3.17
CA ARG A 142 -20.56 37.16 1.74
C ARG A 142 -19.21 37.44 1.08
N GLN A 143 -18.48 38.43 1.58
CA GLN A 143 -17.18 38.80 1.04
C GLN A 143 -16.07 37.86 1.54
N GLU A 144 -16.06 37.52 2.83
CA GLU A 144 -15.14 36.52 3.40
C GLU A 144 -15.35 35.14 2.76
N GLN A 145 -16.59 34.69 2.56
CA GLN A 145 -16.87 33.38 1.98
C GLN A 145 -16.44 33.29 0.49
N ARG A 146 -16.53 34.39 -0.27
CA ARG A 146 -15.98 34.48 -1.63
C ARG A 146 -14.45 34.45 -1.64
N GLN A 147 -13.80 35.17 -0.71
CA GLN A 147 -12.34 35.19 -0.62
C GLN A 147 -11.77 33.85 -0.16
N GLN A 148 -12.42 33.14 0.77
CA GLN A 148 -11.97 31.82 1.23
C GLN A 148 -12.16 30.74 0.18
N ARG A 149 -13.26 30.77 -0.58
CA ARG A 149 -13.40 29.91 -1.76
C ARG A 149 -12.31 30.20 -2.78
N ALA A 150 -12.00 31.47 -3.04
CA ALA A 150 -10.94 31.88 -3.95
C ALA A 150 -9.52 31.53 -3.46
N ALA A 151 -9.29 31.47 -2.14
CA ALA A 151 -8.01 31.08 -1.53
C ALA A 151 -7.84 29.55 -1.46
N ALA A 152 -8.91 28.81 -1.19
CA ALA A 152 -8.93 27.34 -1.28
C ALA A 152 -8.86 26.86 -2.75
N SER A 153 -9.38 27.68 -3.68
CA SER A 153 -9.26 27.47 -5.13
C SER A 153 -8.12 28.29 -5.74
N ALA A 154 -7.25 28.91 -4.93
CA ALA A 154 -6.12 29.64 -5.47
C ALA A 154 -5.29 28.59 -6.22
N PRO A 155 -5.07 28.76 -7.54
CA PRO A 155 -4.16 27.88 -8.22
C PRO A 155 -2.86 28.01 -7.44
N VAL A 156 -2.37 26.90 -6.88
CA VAL A 156 -0.94 26.76 -6.61
C VAL A 156 -0.28 27.33 -7.85
N ALA A 157 0.47 28.43 -7.71
CA ALA A 157 1.14 29.04 -8.82
C ALA A 157 2.19 28.04 -9.27
N TRP A 158 1.82 27.22 -10.25
CA TRP A 158 2.74 26.38 -11.00
C TRP A 158 3.49 27.38 -11.87
N ALA A 159 4.70 27.75 -11.44
CA ALA A 159 5.60 28.48 -12.28
C ALA A 159 5.79 27.63 -13.54
N ASP A 160 5.32 28.15 -14.67
CA ASP A 160 5.73 27.68 -15.99
C ASP A 160 7.19 28.14 -16.18
N ASP A 161 8.12 27.48 -15.48
CA ASP A 161 9.56 27.74 -15.56
C ASP A 161 10.23 26.53 -16.23
N GLU A 162 10.68 26.82 -17.45
CA GLU A 162 11.76 26.22 -18.24
C GLU A 162 12.00 24.70 -18.16
N CYS A 163 11.74 24.05 -19.31
CA CYS A 163 12.14 22.69 -19.65
C CYS A 163 13.67 22.50 -19.58
N GLU A 164 14.19 22.20 -18.39
CA GLU A 164 15.37 21.36 -18.25
C GLU A 164 14.91 19.97 -17.79
N GLU A 165 15.44 18.91 -18.40
CA GLU A 165 15.07 17.50 -18.19
C GLU A 165 15.51 16.96 -16.80
N GLU A 166 15.26 17.71 -15.73
CA GLU A 166 15.62 17.38 -14.35
C GLU A 166 14.37 17.15 -13.49
N GLY A 167 13.85 15.93 -13.59
CA GLY A 167 13.10 15.27 -12.51
C GLY A 167 11.60 15.55 -12.41
N ASP A 168 10.79 14.56 -12.79
CA ASP A 168 9.35 14.41 -12.51
C ASP A 168 8.98 14.45 -10.99
N GLU A 169 9.88 14.85 -10.08
CA GLU A 169 9.63 14.93 -8.64
C GLU A 169 8.90 16.22 -8.19
N ALA A 170 8.80 17.24 -9.05
CA ALA A 170 8.09 18.49 -8.74
C ALA A 170 6.56 18.33 -8.62
N TRP A 171 6.00 17.18 -9.03
CA TRP A 171 4.57 16.95 -9.08
C TRP A 171 3.92 16.58 -7.73
N LEU A 172 4.72 16.25 -6.70
CA LEU A 172 4.23 15.83 -5.38
C LEU A 172 4.33 16.92 -4.30
N GLY A 173 3.86 18.11 -4.65
CA GLY A 173 3.58 19.19 -3.71
C GLY A 173 4.80 20.03 -3.40
N GLY A 174 4.71 21.33 -3.72
CA GLY A 174 5.49 22.33 -3.00
C GLY A 174 5.33 22.13 -1.48
N PRO A 175 6.32 22.54 -0.66
CA PRO A 175 6.35 22.23 0.75
C PRO A 175 5.04 22.66 1.41
N ALA A 176 4.16 21.68 1.67
CA ALA A 176 2.93 21.93 2.39
C ALA A 176 3.34 22.52 3.74
N ALA A 177 2.78 23.68 4.08
CA ALA A 177 3.05 24.31 5.36
C ALA A 177 2.88 23.25 6.47
N PRO A 178 3.84 23.15 7.41
CA PRO A 178 3.77 22.13 8.45
C PRO A 178 2.44 22.27 9.19
N LEU A 179 1.66 21.20 9.20
CA LEU A 179 0.39 21.15 9.92
C LEU A 179 0.66 21.23 11.42
N ASP A 180 -0.09 22.10 12.09
CA ASP A 180 -0.11 22.14 13.54
C ASP A 180 -0.62 20.81 14.10
N ASP A 181 0.06 20.31 15.13
CA ASP A 181 -0.30 19.10 15.87
C ASP A 181 -1.74 19.17 16.39
N ALA A 182 -2.22 20.36 16.77
CA ALA A 182 -3.60 20.54 17.22
C ALA A 182 -4.61 20.24 16.10
N VAL A 183 -4.31 20.67 14.86
CA VAL A 183 -5.14 20.39 13.68
C VAL A 183 -5.16 18.90 13.37
N VAL A 184 -3.99 18.24 13.42
CA VAL A 184 -3.89 16.79 13.21
C VAL A 184 -4.70 16.03 14.27
N VAL A 185 -4.58 16.40 15.55
CA VAL A 185 -5.34 15.76 16.64
C VAL A 185 -6.85 15.97 16.45
N ALA A 186 -7.29 17.17 16.07
CA ALA A 186 -8.69 17.46 15.80
C ALA A 186 -9.22 16.64 14.61
N ALA A 187 -8.43 16.51 13.53
CA ALA A 187 -8.79 15.72 12.36
C ALA A 187 -8.89 14.23 12.69
N LEU A 188 -7.91 13.67 13.41
CA LEU A 188 -7.88 12.24 13.78
C LEU A 188 -9.04 11.79 14.68
N ARG A 189 -9.70 12.73 15.38
CA ARG A 189 -10.93 12.42 16.15
C ARG A 189 -12.15 12.19 15.26
N GLN A 190 -12.10 12.62 14.00
CA GLN A 190 -13.22 12.52 13.10
C GLN A 190 -13.15 11.20 12.32
N HIS A 191 -14.29 10.54 12.17
CA HIS A 191 -14.39 9.25 11.48
C HIS A 191 -13.79 9.28 10.06
N ARG A 192 -13.88 10.43 9.40
CA ARG A 192 -13.43 10.66 8.03
C ARG A 192 -11.90 10.72 7.85
N PHE A 193 -11.12 10.72 8.94
CA PHE A 193 -9.65 10.60 8.92
C PHE A 193 -9.15 9.30 9.56
N ARG A 194 -10.05 8.36 9.87
CA ARG A 194 -9.69 7.11 10.55
C ARG A 194 -8.63 6.31 9.79
N ARG A 195 -8.59 6.44 8.46
CA ARG A 195 -7.62 5.75 7.59
C ARG A 195 -6.31 6.51 7.37
N TRP A 196 -6.17 7.74 7.89
CA TRP A 196 -4.93 8.50 7.73
C TRP A 196 -3.74 7.81 8.43
N PRO A 197 -3.83 7.35 9.69
CA PRO A 197 -2.77 6.58 10.34
C PRO A 197 -2.43 5.28 9.60
N GLU A 198 -3.45 4.57 9.12
CA GLU A 198 -3.28 3.32 8.35
C GLU A 198 -2.51 3.56 7.04
N ALA A 199 -2.90 4.57 6.26
CA ALA A 199 -2.22 4.94 5.02
C ALA A 199 -0.77 5.39 5.27
N ALA A 200 -0.53 6.15 6.35
CA ALA A 200 0.81 6.56 6.74
C ALA A 200 1.69 5.36 7.15
N GLY A 201 1.13 4.41 7.91
CA GLY A 201 1.79 3.16 8.26
C GLY A 201 2.11 2.30 7.04
N ALA A 202 1.17 2.16 6.11
CA ALA A 202 1.38 1.45 4.85
C ALA A 202 2.47 2.10 3.98
N LEU A 203 2.48 3.43 3.87
CA LEU A 203 3.51 4.17 3.14
C LEU A 203 4.90 3.97 3.76
N ALA A 204 5.01 4.00 5.09
CA ALA A 204 6.27 3.75 5.79
C ALA A 204 6.78 2.31 5.62
N LEU A 205 5.89 1.34 5.39
CA LEU A 205 6.27 -0.07 5.21
C LEU A 205 6.53 -0.43 3.74
N TYR A 206 6.06 0.39 2.80
CA TYR A 206 6.07 0.12 1.36
C TYR A 206 7.43 -0.31 0.83
N PHE A 207 8.50 0.43 1.15
CA PHE A 207 9.83 0.17 0.59
C PHE A 207 10.44 -1.16 1.07
N ASP A 208 10.11 -1.59 2.29
CA ASP A 208 10.59 -2.87 2.82
C ASP A 208 9.80 -4.06 2.23
N CYS A 209 8.51 -3.87 1.97
CA CYS A 209 7.67 -4.91 1.38
C CYS A 209 7.89 -5.07 -0.12
N CYS A 210 7.77 -3.98 -0.88
CA CYS A 210 7.59 -4.02 -2.33
C CYS A 210 8.89 -3.97 -3.13
N SER A 211 10.03 -3.75 -2.47
CA SER A 211 11.30 -3.69 -3.18
C SER A 211 11.72 -5.06 -3.74
N PRO A 212 12.29 -5.11 -4.95
CA PRO A 212 12.74 -6.36 -5.56
C PRO A 212 13.77 -7.08 -4.68
N PRO A 213 13.84 -8.43 -4.72
CA PRO A 213 14.83 -9.18 -3.95
C PRO A 213 16.25 -8.75 -4.34
N ALA A 214 17.11 -8.66 -3.33
CA ALA A 214 18.48 -8.14 -3.41
C ALA A 214 19.38 -9.00 -4.32
N GLY A 215 19.30 -8.75 -5.64
CA GLY A 215 20.34 -9.09 -6.62
C GLY A 215 21.25 -7.89 -6.95
N ALA A 216 20.90 -6.69 -6.49
CA ALA A 216 21.67 -5.46 -6.64
C ALA A 216 22.10 -4.96 -5.24
N ALA A 217 23.29 -5.38 -4.78
CA ALA A 217 23.83 -5.03 -3.46
C ALA A 217 23.87 -3.50 -3.19
N ALA A 218 23.86 -2.66 -4.23
CA ALA A 218 23.83 -1.21 -4.12
C ALA A 218 22.49 -0.61 -3.63
N GLN A 219 21.37 -1.36 -3.69
CA GLN A 219 20.04 -0.79 -3.41
C GLN A 219 19.59 -0.85 -1.95
N GLN A 220 20.31 -1.54 -1.06
CA GLN A 220 19.90 -1.62 0.36
C GLN A 220 20.04 -0.29 1.10
N SER A 221 21.09 0.48 0.81
CA SER A 221 21.32 1.79 1.43
C SER A 221 20.25 2.83 1.05
N GLY A 222 19.69 2.75 -0.17
CA GLY A 222 18.63 3.66 -0.63
C GLY A 222 17.29 3.43 0.09
N ARG A 223 16.91 2.17 0.34
CA ARG A 223 15.62 1.82 0.97
C ARG A 223 15.44 2.43 2.36
N GLY A 224 16.53 2.45 3.14
CA GLY A 224 16.53 3.04 4.47
C GLY A 224 16.28 4.54 4.45
N LEU A 225 16.86 5.23 3.46
CA LEU A 225 16.76 6.69 3.29
C LEU A 225 15.33 7.10 2.92
N ASP A 226 14.69 6.41 1.98
CA ASP A 226 13.33 6.76 1.53
C ASP A 226 12.29 6.60 2.65
N THR A 227 12.47 5.57 3.49
CA THR A 227 11.57 5.36 4.62
C THR A 227 11.80 6.39 5.73
N LEU A 228 13.05 6.72 6.05
CA LEU A 228 13.35 7.76 7.05
C LEU A 228 12.89 9.14 6.57
N ALA A 229 13.07 9.44 5.28
CA ALA A 229 12.56 10.66 4.66
C ALA A 229 11.03 10.74 4.77
N THR A 230 10.34 9.63 4.49
CA THR A 230 8.89 9.52 4.67
C THR A 230 8.49 9.79 6.12
N LEU A 231 9.11 9.11 7.09
CA LEU A 231 8.78 9.26 8.52
C LEU A 231 9.03 10.68 9.04
N ARG A 232 10.09 11.35 8.56
CA ARG A 232 10.41 12.74 8.94
C ARG A 232 9.38 13.75 8.45
N ARG A 233 8.64 13.44 7.38
CA ARG A 233 7.56 14.31 6.86
C ARG A 233 6.24 14.14 7.61
N LEU A 234 6.07 13.07 8.39
CA LEU A 234 4.83 12.82 9.11
C LEU A 234 4.75 13.66 10.40
N PRO A 235 3.57 14.22 10.72
CA PRO A 235 3.36 14.90 12.00
C PRO A 235 3.63 13.98 13.20
N PRO A 236 4.25 14.47 14.29
CA PRO A 236 4.55 13.67 15.49
C PRO A 236 3.33 12.93 16.06
N ARG A 237 2.15 13.56 16.03
CA ARG A 237 0.89 12.95 16.49
C ARG A 237 0.45 11.77 15.64
N LEU A 238 0.71 11.82 14.33
CA LEU A 238 0.44 10.72 13.42
C LEU A 238 1.43 9.57 13.64
N LEU A 239 2.71 9.86 13.87
CA LEU A 239 3.73 8.86 14.22
C LEU A 239 3.41 8.11 15.53
N ALA A 240 2.78 8.79 16.50
CA ALA A 240 2.37 8.19 17.77
C ALA A 240 1.14 7.26 17.67
N SER A 241 0.45 7.24 16.53
CA SER A 241 -0.73 6.39 16.32
C SER A 241 -0.41 4.89 16.47
N PRO A 242 -1.38 4.07 16.92
CA PRO A 242 -1.17 2.62 17.03
C PRO A 242 -0.91 1.97 15.66
N GLU A 243 -1.50 2.47 14.57
CA GLU A 243 -1.35 1.94 13.22
C GLU A 243 0.07 2.15 12.69
N VAL A 244 0.63 3.37 12.82
CA VAL A 244 2.02 3.64 12.41
C VAL A 244 3.00 2.86 13.28
N ARG A 245 2.76 2.76 14.60
CA ARG A 245 3.58 1.93 15.48
C ARG A 245 3.53 0.44 15.12
N ALA A 246 2.38 -0.08 14.69
CA ALA A 246 2.26 -1.46 14.21
C ALA A 246 3.09 -1.66 12.93
N ALA A 247 3.03 -0.72 11.99
CA ALA A 247 3.85 -0.75 10.77
C ALA A 247 5.37 -0.68 11.09
N LEU A 248 5.79 0.14 12.04
CA LEU A 248 7.19 0.20 12.48
C LEU A 248 7.66 -1.09 13.15
N ARG A 249 6.80 -1.77 13.92
CA ARG A 249 7.12 -3.10 14.49
C ARG A 249 7.24 -4.17 13.40
N LEU A 250 6.35 -4.15 12.41
CA LEU A 250 6.45 -5.02 11.23
C LEU A 250 7.76 -4.80 10.48
N ARG A 251 8.15 -3.54 10.28
CA ARG A 251 9.43 -3.17 9.69
C ARG A 251 10.61 -3.72 10.50
N ALA A 252 10.59 -3.56 11.81
CA ALA A 252 11.64 -4.10 12.68
C ALA A 252 11.72 -5.63 12.58
N ALA A 253 10.59 -6.33 12.54
CA ALA A 253 10.54 -7.78 12.36
C ALA A 253 11.09 -8.22 10.99
N LEU A 254 10.76 -7.49 9.91
CA LEU A 254 11.32 -7.71 8.57
C LEU A 254 12.85 -7.53 8.56
N ALA A 255 13.34 -6.45 9.16
CA ALA A 255 14.77 -6.15 9.22
C ALA A 255 15.55 -7.17 10.05
N ALA A 256 14.96 -7.65 11.15
CA ALA A 256 15.56 -8.67 12.02
C ALA A 256 15.47 -10.10 11.46
N GLY A 257 14.64 -10.34 10.44
CA GLY A 257 14.32 -11.69 9.99
C GLY A 257 13.54 -12.50 11.04
N ASP A 258 12.82 -11.84 11.95
CA ASP A 258 11.95 -12.51 12.93
C ASP A 258 10.62 -12.88 12.26
N TYR A 259 10.60 -14.04 11.62
CA TYR A 259 9.45 -14.52 10.84
C TYR A 259 8.22 -14.79 11.72
N VAL A 260 8.41 -15.27 12.96
CA VAL A 260 7.31 -15.55 13.88
C VAL A 260 6.61 -14.25 14.25
N SER A 261 7.37 -13.24 14.68
CA SER A 261 6.79 -11.93 14.99
C SER A 261 6.21 -11.27 13.75
N LEU A 262 6.86 -11.40 12.60
CA LEU A 262 6.37 -10.82 11.34
C LEU A 262 4.95 -11.30 11.01
N PHE A 263 4.71 -12.61 10.93
CA PHE A 263 3.41 -13.13 10.52
C PHE A 263 2.34 -12.92 11.60
N ARG A 264 2.71 -12.99 12.89
CA ARG A 264 1.82 -12.65 14.00
C ARG A 264 1.40 -11.18 13.98
N LEU A 265 2.35 -10.27 13.78
CA LEU A 265 2.08 -8.84 13.68
C LEU A 265 1.27 -8.51 12.43
N ALA A 266 1.52 -9.19 11.31
CA ALA A 266 0.81 -8.96 10.05
C ALA A 266 -0.67 -9.36 10.15
N ALA A 267 -0.98 -10.44 10.87
CA ALA A 267 -2.36 -10.86 11.14
C ALA A 267 -3.15 -9.86 12.00
N ALA A 268 -2.47 -9.12 12.88
CA ALA A 268 -3.06 -8.09 13.73
C ALA A 268 -2.96 -6.66 13.16
N ALA A 269 -2.35 -6.50 11.97
CA ALA A 269 -2.12 -5.20 11.37
C ALA A 269 -3.40 -4.62 10.75
N PRO A 270 -3.47 -3.29 10.56
CA PRO A 270 -4.55 -2.68 9.79
C PRO A 270 -4.69 -3.32 8.39
N PRO A 271 -5.91 -3.43 7.84
CA PRO A 271 -6.18 -4.16 6.59
C PRO A 271 -5.25 -3.81 5.42
N LEU A 272 -4.97 -2.53 5.19
CA LEU A 272 -4.11 -2.07 4.11
C LEU A 272 -2.65 -2.49 4.33
N THR A 273 -2.14 -2.36 5.56
CA THR A 273 -0.80 -2.80 5.94
C THR A 273 -0.67 -4.33 5.85
N ALA A 274 -1.67 -5.07 6.33
CA ALA A 274 -1.71 -6.52 6.24
C ALA A 274 -1.71 -7.00 4.78
N ALA A 275 -2.52 -6.37 3.92
CA ALA A 275 -2.56 -6.67 2.49
C ALA A 275 -1.20 -6.39 1.82
N LEU A 276 -0.54 -5.29 2.17
CA LEU A 276 0.78 -4.93 1.66
C LEU A 276 1.85 -5.97 2.02
N VAL A 277 1.87 -6.43 3.28
CA VAL A 277 2.79 -7.49 3.72
C VAL A 277 2.46 -8.81 3.01
N ALA A 278 1.18 -9.18 2.97
CA ALA A 278 0.72 -10.43 2.35
C ALA A 278 1.08 -10.52 0.86
N ARG A 279 0.94 -9.41 0.12
CA ARG A 279 1.23 -9.37 -1.32
C ARG A 279 2.69 -9.06 -1.63
N GLY A 280 3.33 -8.14 -0.91
CA GLY A 280 4.66 -7.64 -1.24
C GLY A 280 5.80 -8.47 -0.64
N ALA A 281 5.67 -8.91 0.62
CA ALA A 281 6.76 -9.51 1.37
C ALA A 281 6.57 -11.00 1.70
N ALA A 282 5.33 -11.45 1.94
CA ALA A 282 5.07 -12.72 2.60
C ALA A 282 5.70 -13.92 1.87
N THR A 283 5.58 -14.01 0.56
CA THR A 283 6.18 -15.12 -0.21
C THR A 283 7.70 -15.14 -0.07
N ARG A 284 8.35 -13.98 -0.21
CA ARG A 284 9.81 -13.84 -0.09
C ARG A 284 10.29 -14.20 1.31
N GLU A 285 9.60 -13.73 2.34
CA GLU A 285 9.99 -14.01 3.72
C GLU A 285 9.68 -15.45 4.13
N ARG A 286 8.60 -16.07 3.62
CA ARG A 286 8.34 -17.52 3.78
C ARG A 286 9.44 -18.37 3.17
N GLU A 287 9.87 -18.04 1.95
CA GLU A 287 10.99 -18.73 1.31
C GLU A 287 12.28 -18.61 2.13
N ARG A 288 12.60 -17.42 2.65
CA ARG A 288 13.76 -17.21 3.53
C ARG A 288 13.66 -18.00 4.83
N ALA A 289 12.50 -17.95 5.48
CA ALA A 289 12.24 -18.70 6.70
C ALA A 289 12.40 -20.20 6.50
N LEU A 290 11.85 -20.76 5.41
CA LEU A 290 11.98 -22.17 5.08
C LEU A 290 13.43 -22.60 4.86
N ARG A 291 14.28 -21.74 4.27
CA ARG A 291 15.71 -22.02 4.15
C ARG A 291 16.39 -22.10 5.52
N VAL A 292 16.06 -21.18 6.43
CA VAL A 292 16.60 -21.19 7.80
C VAL A 292 16.14 -22.42 8.55
N LEU A 293 14.85 -22.76 8.47
CA LEU A 293 14.28 -23.96 9.10
C LEU A 293 14.91 -25.25 8.57
N ALA A 294 15.13 -25.34 7.26
CA ALA A 294 15.74 -26.51 6.62
C ALA A 294 17.19 -26.76 7.06
N VAL A 295 17.91 -25.71 7.49
CA VAL A 295 19.27 -25.82 8.02
C VAL A 295 19.25 -26.11 9.53
N ALA A 296 18.32 -25.49 10.27
CA ALA A 296 18.26 -25.58 11.72
C ALA A 296 17.64 -26.89 12.24
N TYR A 297 16.74 -27.50 11.48
CA TYR A 297 15.97 -28.67 11.91
C TYR A 297 16.13 -29.83 10.95
N ARG A 298 16.41 -31.02 11.50
CA ARG A 298 16.38 -32.27 10.72
C ARG A 298 14.94 -32.74 10.46
N ASN A 299 14.08 -32.66 11.48
CA ASN A 299 12.67 -33.01 11.41
C ASN A 299 11.85 -31.90 12.06
N ILE A 300 10.72 -31.52 11.47
CA ILE A 300 9.80 -30.54 12.06
C ILE A 300 8.36 -30.80 11.59
N ALA A 301 7.39 -30.81 12.51
CA ALA A 301 6.00 -31.05 12.17
C ALA A 301 5.47 -30.04 11.15
N VAL A 302 4.72 -30.52 10.14
CA VAL A 302 4.09 -29.66 9.11
C VAL A 302 3.20 -28.60 9.75
N SER A 303 2.42 -28.99 10.77
CA SER A 303 1.53 -28.10 11.51
C SER A 303 2.28 -26.95 12.20
N ALA A 304 3.45 -27.21 12.77
CA ALA A 304 4.30 -26.20 13.39
C ALA A 304 4.82 -25.19 12.35
N VAL A 305 5.29 -25.66 11.20
CA VAL A 305 5.75 -24.78 10.11
C VAL A 305 4.60 -23.95 9.56
N CYS A 306 3.43 -24.55 9.35
CA CYS A 306 2.25 -23.83 8.88
C CYS A 306 1.83 -22.74 9.89
N GLY A 307 1.83 -23.06 11.19
CA GLY A 307 1.52 -22.09 12.25
C GLY A 307 2.51 -20.92 12.29
N VAL A 308 3.81 -21.20 12.23
CA VAL A 308 4.87 -20.16 12.25
C VAL A 308 4.81 -19.26 11.02
N LEU A 309 4.53 -19.82 9.84
CA LEU A 309 4.52 -19.08 8.56
C LEU A 309 3.15 -18.52 8.16
N ALA A 310 2.17 -18.61 9.06
CA ALA A 310 0.77 -18.27 8.83
C ALA A 310 0.23 -18.84 7.51
N LEU A 311 0.48 -20.13 7.29
CA LEU A 311 -0.05 -20.91 6.17
C LEU A 311 -1.35 -21.56 6.63
N HIS A 312 -2.40 -21.36 5.84
CA HIS A 312 -3.74 -21.82 6.21
C HIS A 312 -3.96 -23.29 5.81
N ALA A 313 -3.14 -23.80 4.89
CA ALA A 313 -3.23 -25.16 4.40
C ALA A 313 -1.84 -25.74 4.11
N PRO A 314 -1.60 -27.04 4.36
CA PRO A 314 -0.37 -27.74 3.98
C PRO A 314 -0.02 -27.60 2.49
N ARG A 315 -1.02 -27.44 1.63
CA ARG A 315 -0.80 -27.20 0.19
C ARG A 315 -0.03 -25.90 -0.10
N GLN A 316 -0.21 -24.86 0.71
CA GLN A 316 0.55 -23.61 0.57
C GLN A 316 2.03 -23.85 0.89
N LEU A 317 2.32 -24.69 1.89
CA LEU A 317 3.69 -25.10 2.19
C LEU A 317 4.31 -25.85 1.00
N LEU A 318 3.58 -26.79 0.40
CA LEU A 318 4.04 -27.51 -0.80
C LEU A 318 4.34 -26.55 -1.95
N ALA A 319 3.51 -25.53 -2.17
CA ALA A 319 3.75 -24.52 -3.19
C ALA A 319 5.04 -23.71 -2.90
N CYS A 320 5.28 -23.31 -1.65
CA CYS A 320 6.52 -22.64 -1.26
C CYS A 320 7.75 -23.53 -1.42
N LEU A 321 7.67 -24.81 -1.02
CA LEU A 321 8.75 -25.78 -1.18
C LEU A 321 9.04 -26.05 -2.66
N LYS A 322 8.00 -26.14 -3.50
CA LYS A 322 8.15 -26.27 -4.95
C LYS A 322 8.88 -25.07 -5.56
N LEU A 323 8.49 -23.85 -5.20
CA LEU A 323 9.18 -22.63 -5.66
C LEU A 323 10.66 -22.61 -5.25
N LEU A 324 10.99 -23.07 -4.04
CA LEU A 324 12.38 -23.20 -3.60
C LEU A 324 13.12 -24.30 -4.38
N ALA A 325 12.48 -25.44 -4.61
CA ALA A 325 13.03 -26.55 -5.37
C ALA A 325 13.34 -26.16 -6.83
N ASP A 326 12.43 -25.41 -7.46
CA ASP A 326 12.58 -24.88 -8.83
C ASP A 326 13.76 -23.90 -8.94
N ARG A 327 14.12 -23.23 -7.83
CA ARG A 327 15.30 -22.36 -7.71
C ARG A 327 16.59 -23.10 -7.31
N GLY A 328 16.56 -24.44 -7.26
CA GLY A 328 17.73 -25.28 -7.01
C GLY A 328 18.05 -25.52 -5.53
N HIS A 329 17.13 -25.26 -4.61
CA HIS A 329 17.36 -25.57 -3.18
C HIS A 329 17.17 -27.05 -2.90
N VAL A 330 18.28 -27.79 -2.77
CA VAL A 330 18.32 -29.25 -2.57
C VAL A 330 17.53 -29.69 -1.32
N ALA A 331 17.63 -28.95 -0.21
CA ALA A 331 16.89 -29.29 1.01
C ALA A 331 15.36 -29.22 0.81
N ALA A 332 14.89 -28.28 0.00
CA ALA A 332 13.47 -28.16 -0.35
C ALA A 332 13.02 -29.29 -1.29
N GLN A 333 13.87 -29.70 -2.25
CA GLN A 333 13.59 -30.84 -3.13
C GLN A 333 13.41 -32.14 -2.33
N ARG A 334 14.28 -32.37 -1.34
CA ARG A 334 14.19 -33.55 -0.44
C ARG A 334 12.93 -33.51 0.42
N ALA A 335 12.64 -32.37 1.04
CA ALA A 335 11.42 -32.20 1.84
C ALA A 335 10.15 -32.41 1.01
N LEU A 336 10.13 -31.89 -0.23
CA LEU A 336 9.03 -32.08 -1.17
C LEU A 336 8.84 -33.55 -1.54
N GLY A 337 9.92 -34.29 -1.78
CA GLY A 337 9.87 -35.72 -2.10
C GLY A 337 9.32 -36.59 -0.96
N GLY A 338 9.60 -36.22 0.30
CA GLY A 338 9.03 -36.90 1.46
C GLY A 338 7.52 -36.68 1.60
N LEU A 339 7.06 -35.44 1.43
CA LEU A 339 5.65 -35.09 1.55
C LEU A 339 4.77 -35.63 0.41
N GLN A 340 5.31 -35.78 -0.81
CA GLN A 340 4.55 -36.30 -1.94
C GLN A 340 4.19 -37.79 -1.82
N GLN A 341 4.86 -38.52 -0.92
CA GLN A 341 4.62 -39.93 -0.67
C GLN A 341 3.52 -40.18 0.36
N GLU A 342 3.11 -39.15 1.10
CA GLU A 342 2.12 -39.26 2.16
C GLU A 342 0.73 -38.82 1.66
N ASP A 343 -0.30 -39.58 2.03
CA ASP A 343 -1.69 -39.26 1.69
C ASP A 343 -2.10 -37.89 2.22
N ALA A 344 -3.03 -37.23 1.53
CA ALA A 344 -3.47 -35.88 1.89
C ALA A 344 -4.02 -35.77 3.33
N ALA A 345 -4.60 -36.84 3.87
CA ALA A 345 -5.06 -36.92 5.25
C ALA A 345 -3.90 -37.07 6.26
N ALA A 346 -2.78 -37.70 5.86
CA ALA A 346 -1.59 -37.87 6.67
C ALA A 346 -0.72 -36.60 6.74
N LEU A 347 -0.80 -35.73 5.72
CA LEU A 347 -0.02 -34.48 5.64
C LEU A 347 -0.20 -33.54 6.85
N ALA A 348 -1.33 -33.60 7.54
CA ALA A 348 -1.58 -32.75 8.71
C ALA A 348 -0.78 -33.18 9.95
N THR A 349 -0.49 -34.48 10.07
CA THR A 349 0.27 -35.07 11.19
C THR A 349 1.70 -35.44 10.81
N ALA A 350 2.07 -35.23 9.55
CA ALA A 350 3.37 -35.51 8.99
C ALA A 350 4.49 -34.64 9.59
N ASP A 351 5.69 -35.23 9.68
CA ASP A 351 6.92 -34.52 9.95
C ASP A 351 7.67 -34.19 8.65
N LEU A 352 8.06 -32.93 8.48
CA LEU A 352 8.97 -32.51 7.42
C LEU A 352 10.37 -32.98 7.75
N VAL A 353 10.91 -33.85 6.90
CA VAL A 353 12.29 -34.34 7.04
C VAL A 353 13.21 -33.56 6.10
N PHE A 354 14.03 -32.67 6.67
CA PHE A 354 15.13 -31.99 5.99
C PHE A 354 16.43 -32.79 6.24
N LYS A 355 16.72 -33.81 5.42
CA LYS A 355 18.03 -34.49 5.49
C LYS A 355 19.12 -33.57 4.94
N GLY A 356 20.13 -33.26 5.76
CA GLY A 356 21.36 -32.56 5.37
C GLY A 356 22.17 -33.34 4.34
#